data_AF-A0A0H3WYH5-F1
#
_entry.id   AF-A0A0H3WYH5-F1
#
_cell.length_a   1.000
_cell.length_b   1.000
_cell.length_c   1.000
_cell.angle_alpha   90.00
_cell.angle_beta   90.00
_cell.angle_gamma   90.00
#
_symmetry.space_group_name_H-M   'P 1'
#
loop_
_entity.id
_entity.type
_entity.pdbx_description
1 polymer ?
#
loop_
_entity_poly.entity_id
_entity_poly.type
_entity_poly.pdbx_seq_one_letter_code
_entity_poly.pdbx_strand_id
1 'polypeptide(L)'
;MKNLIYESSVHTEGEAVCLRLYQVIDDFVLERRLVQADAMTLVQLFPISSRSELRKFAQADSYYTVLKPLYDEVVKHIEACYRSPYTGLRSGPMNGRLL
;
A
#
# COMPACT_ATOMS: atom_id res chain seq x y z
N MET A 1 9.58 14.30 4.58
CA MET A 1 10.54 13.24 4.19
C MET A 1 9.74 11.99 3.82
N LYS A 2 10.15 11.23 2.80
CA LYS A 2 9.44 10.03 2.29
C LYS A 2 10.37 8.83 2.47
N ASN A 3 9.97 7.85 3.27
CA ASN A 3 10.75 6.66 3.57
C ASN A 3 10.17 5.45 2.84
N LEU A 4 10.97 4.74 2.05
CA LEU A 4 10.55 3.47 1.45
C LEU A 4 10.57 2.38 2.53
N ILE A 5 9.45 1.72 2.77
CA ILE A 5 9.33 0.69 3.82
C ILE A 5 9.02 -0.70 3.27
N TYR A 6 8.53 -0.79 2.04
CA TYR A 6 8.32 -2.05 1.34
C TYR A 6 8.43 -1.83 -0.17
N GLU A 7 9.08 -2.78 -0.85
CA GLU A 7 9.15 -2.88 -2.30
C GLU A 7 9.07 -4.34 -2.71
N SER A 8 8.22 -4.65 -3.67
CA SER A 8 8.19 -5.97 -4.31
C SER A 8 7.60 -5.88 -5.71
N SER A 9 7.89 -6.88 -6.54
CA SER A 9 7.47 -6.93 -7.93
C SER A 9 7.10 -8.34 -8.38
N VAL A 10 6.16 -8.41 -9.32
CA VAL A 10 5.78 -9.63 -10.02
C VAL A 10 5.99 -9.42 -11.52
N HIS A 11 6.51 -10.45 -12.20
CA HIS A 11 6.65 -10.47 -13.66
C HIS A 11 5.53 -11.33 -14.27
N THR A 12 4.92 -10.83 -15.35
CA THR A 12 3.82 -11.50 -16.05
C THR A 12 3.85 -11.09 -17.52
N GLU A 13 3.86 -12.07 -18.43
CA GLU A 13 3.68 -11.87 -19.89
C GLU A 13 4.47 -10.70 -20.53
N GLY A 14 5.73 -10.50 -20.11
CA GLY A 14 6.58 -9.42 -20.64
C GLY A 14 6.40 -8.06 -19.96
N GLU A 15 5.53 -7.99 -18.96
CA GLU A 15 5.32 -6.85 -18.09
C GLU A 15 5.84 -7.13 -16.67
N ALA A 16 6.12 -6.05 -15.93
CA ALA A 16 6.46 -6.12 -14.52
C ALA A 16 5.56 -5.16 -13.73
N VAL A 17 4.89 -5.68 -12.70
CA VAL A 17 4.11 -4.86 -11.79
C VAL A 17 4.83 -4.77 -10.45
N CYS A 18 5.10 -3.55 -9.99
CA CYS A 18 5.82 -3.27 -8.75
C CYS A 18 4.95 -2.46 -7.81
N LEU A 19 4.93 -2.87 -6.53
CA LEU A 19 4.34 -2.10 -5.44
C LEU A 19 5.46 -1.54 -4.57
N ARG A 20 5.43 -0.24 -4.31
CA ARG A 20 6.29 0.44 -3.34
C ARG A 20 5.45 1.16 -2.30
N LEU A 21 5.63 0.79 -1.04
CA LEU A 21 4.98 1.46 0.08
C LEU A 21 5.95 2.46 0.68
N TYR A 22 5.47 3.68 0.80
CA TYR A 22 6.21 4.76 1.41
C TYR A 22 5.52 5.24 2.67
N GLN A 23 6.28 5.38 3.74
CA GLN A 23 5.88 6.14 4.91
C GLN A 23 6.22 7.61 4.67
N VAL A 24 5.19 8.45 4.74
CA VAL A 24 5.30 9.90 4.87
C VAL A 24 4.94 10.28 6.31
N ILE A 25 5.11 11.55 6.70
CA ILE A 25 5.11 12.03 8.09
C ILE A 25 4.23 11.21 9.04
N ASP A 26 2.90 11.23 8.82
CA ASP A 26 1.93 10.48 9.64
C ASP A 26 1.05 9.53 8.80
N ASP A 27 1.49 9.21 7.57
CA ASP A 27 0.63 8.55 6.59
C ASP A 27 1.42 7.64 5.65
N PHE A 28 0.69 6.92 4.79
CA PHE A 28 1.27 6.04 3.79
C PHE A 28 0.86 6.40 2.37
N VAL A 29 1.78 6.24 1.43
CA VAL A 29 1.51 6.33 -0.01
C VAL A 29 1.94 5.02 -0.65
N LEU A 30 1.01 4.35 -1.32
CA LEU A 30 1.32 3.23 -2.19
C LEU A 30 1.60 3.74 -3.59
N GLU A 31 2.70 3.28 -4.17
CA GLU A 31 3.02 3.48 -5.58
C GLU A 31 2.91 2.15 -6.29
N ARG A 32 2.10 2.11 -7.34
CA ARG A 32 1.90 0.95 -8.21
C ARG A 32 2.48 1.27 -9.57
N ARG A 33 3.48 0.51 -10.00
CA ARG A 33 4.13 0.67 -11.31
C ARG A 33 3.82 -0.51 -12.19
N LEU A 34 3.46 -0.25 -13.43
CA LEU A 34 3.42 -1.25 -14.49
C LEU A 34 4.48 -0.87 -15.51
N VAL A 35 5.50 -1.70 -15.66
CA VAL A 35 6.52 -1.61 -16.70
C VAL A 35 6.12 -2.55 -17.82
N GLN A 36 5.94 -2.01 -19.01
CA GLN A 36 5.53 -2.77 -20.19
C GLN A 36 6.74 -3.17 -21.04
N ALA A 37 6.52 -4.07 -22.00
CA ALA A 37 7.58 -4.65 -22.83
C ALA A 37 8.33 -3.61 -23.68
N ASP A 38 7.69 -2.49 -24.01
CA ASP A 38 8.27 -1.36 -24.74
C ASP A 38 9.00 -0.35 -23.84
N ALA A 39 9.24 -0.72 -22.58
CA ALA A 39 9.78 0.11 -21.50
C ALA A 39 8.88 1.29 -21.09
N MET A 40 7.63 1.37 -21.56
CA MET A 40 6.66 2.32 -21.01
C MET A 40 6.38 1.97 -19.55
N THR A 41 6.44 2.97 -18.66
CA THR A 41 6.15 2.79 -17.24
C THR A 41 4.94 3.63 -16.84
N LEU A 42 3.86 2.95 -16.43
CA LEU A 42 2.68 3.58 -15.86
C LEU A 42 2.82 3.58 -14.34
N VAL A 43 2.79 4.76 -13.73
CA VAL A 43 2.89 4.94 -12.28
C VAL A 43 1.57 5.49 -11.74
N GLN A 44 1.02 4.81 -10.75
CA GLN A 44 -0.14 5.26 -9.99
C GLN A 44 0.25 5.47 -8.54
N LEU A 45 -0.06 6.64 -8.01
CA LEU A 45 0.14 6.98 -6.60
C LEU A 45 -1.21 6.95 -5.88
N PHE A 46 -1.25 6.24 -4.76
CA PHE A 46 -2.44 6.05 -3.96
C PHE A 46 -2.14 6.40 -2.49
N PRO A 47 -2.54 7.60 -2.03
CA PRO A 47 -2.55 7.93 -0.62
C PRO A 47 -3.48 6.98 0.13
N ILE A 48 -2.98 6.31 1.16
CA ILE A 48 -3.73 5.28 1.89
C ILE A 48 -4.48 5.92 3.05
N SER A 49 -5.74 6.29 2.84
CA SER A 49 -6.59 6.87 3.88
C SER A 49 -7.18 5.84 4.86
N SER A 50 -7.34 4.59 4.42
CA SER A 50 -7.82 3.48 5.25
C SER A 50 -7.54 2.12 4.64
N ARG A 51 -7.61 1.07 5.46
CA ARG A 51 -7.54 -0.33 5.01
C ARG A 51 -8.66 -0.68 4.01
N SER A 52 -9.85 -0.11 4.19
CA SER A 52 -10.99 -0.34 3.30
C SER A 52 -10.72 0.22 1.90
N GLU A 53 -10.20 1.45 1.83
CA GLU A 53 -9.88 2.09 0.55
C GLU A 53 -8.72 1.39 -0.16
N LEU A 54 -7.69 0.95 0.58
CA LEU A 54 -6.62 0.12 0.01
C LEU A 54 -7.15 -1.19 -0.58
N ARG A 55 -8.10 -1.85 0.09
CA ARG A 55 -8.71 -3.08 -0.43
C ARG A 55 -9.49 -2.84 -1.71
N LYS A 56 -10.27 -1.75 -1.80
CA LYS A 56 -10.98 -1.37 -3.02
C LYS A 56 -10.01 -1.07 -4.17
N PHE A 57 -8.93 -0.33 -3.87
CA PHE A 57 -7.86 -0.07 -4.84
C PHE A 57 -7.24 -1.38 -5.35
N ALA A 58 -6.89 -2.30 -4.46
CA ALA A 58 -6.33 -3.59 -4.84
C ALA A 58 -7.30 -4.42 -5.70
N GLN A 59 -8.59 -4.48 -5.32
CA GLN A 59 -9.61 -5.21 -6.07
C GLN A 59 -9.90 -4.62 -7.47
N ALA A 60 -9.61 -3.33 -7.66
CA ALA A 60 -9.75 -2.67 -8.95
C ALA A 60 -8.49 -2.82 -9.85
N ASP A 61 -7.37 -3.35 -9.32
CA ASP A 61 -6.18 -3.60 -10.11
C ASP A 61 -6.40 -4.80 -11.04
N SER A 62 -6.15 -4.61 -12.34
CA SER A 62 -6.28 -5.68 -13.35
C SER A 62 -5.38 -6.89 -13.07
N TYR A 63 -4.30 -6.71 -12.29
CA TYR A 63 -3.37 -7.76 -11.89
C TYR A 63 -3.64 -8.24 -10.46
N TYR A 64 -4.82 -7.98 -9.88
CA TYR A 64 -5.14 -8.30 -8.49
C TYR A 64 -4.81 -9.75 -8.12
N THR A 65 -5.16 -10.72 -8.98
CA THR A 65 -4.94 -12.15 -8.71
C THR A 65 -3.47 -12.47 -8.40
N VAL A 66 -2.54 -11.85 -9.13
CA VAL A 66 -1.10 -12.08 -8.94
C VAL A 66 -0.50 -11.14 -7.90
N LEU A 67 -1.06 -9.94 -7.73
CA LEU A 67 -0.59 -8.95 -6.76
C LEU A 67 -1.14 -9.13 -5.35
N LYS A 68 -2.18 -9.95 -5.17
CA LYS A 68 -2.83 -10.15 -3.87
C LYS A 68 -1.83 -10.41 -2.73
N PRO A 69 -0.81 -11.28 -2.87
CA PRO A 69 0.18 -11.49 -1.82
C PRO A 69 0.96 -10.22 -1.46
N LEU A 70 1.30 -9.39 -2.46
CA LEU A 70 2.03 -8.14 -2.24
C LEU A 70 1.15 -7.11 -1.53
N TYR A 71 -0.13 -7.02 -1.88
CA TYR A 71 -1.09 -6.18 -1.15
C TYR A 71 -1.27 -6.65 0.30
N ASP A 72 -1.28 -7.96 0.56
CA ASP A 72 -1.36 -8.50 1.91
C ASP A 72 -0.09 -8.12 2.73
N GLU A 73 1.10 -8.11 2.13
CA GLU A 73 2.33 -7.60 2.77
C GLU A 73 2.28 -6.09 3.04
N VAL A 74 1.77 -5.29 2.10
CA VAL A 74 1.54 -3.84 2.32
C VAL A 74 0.69 -3.61 3.57
N VAL A 75 -0.39 -4.38 3.75
CA VAL A 75 -1.25 -4.29 4.94
C VAL A 75 -0.47 -4.64 6.21
N LYS A 76 0.35 -5.69 6.19
CA LYS A 76 1.18 -6.07 7.36
C LYS A 76 2.17 -4.98 7.74
N HIS A 77 2.82 -4.35 6.76
CA HIS A 77 3.75 -3.24 7.01
C HIS A 77 3.06 -2.03 7.65
N ILE A 78 1.87 -1.65 7.14
CA ILE A 78 1.07 -0.58 7.72
C ILE A 78 0.68 -0.91 9.16
N GLU A 79 0.17 -2.12 9.41
CA GLU A 79 -0.20 -2.58 10.76
C GLU A 79 0.98 -2.62 11.73
N ALA A 80 2.18 -3.01 11.26
CA ALA A 80 3.40 -3.00 12.07
C ALA A 80 3.82 -1.58 12.46
N CYS A 81 3.69 -0.60 11.56
CA CYS A 81 3.99 0.80 11.85
C CYS A 81 3.03 1.40 12.89
N TYR A 82 1.74 1.03 12.87
CA TYR A 82 0.78 1.48 13.89
C TYR A 82 0.94 0.77 15.24
N ARG A 83 1.54 -0.43 15.27
CA ARG A 83 1.83 -1.16 16.52
C ARG A 83 3.17 -0.77 17.15
N SER A 84 3.99 0.01 16.47
CA SER A 84 5.26 0.46 17.02
C SER A 84 5.01 1.35 18.25
N PRO A 85 5.53 1.03 19.44
CA PRO A 85 5.40 1.90 20.62
C PRO A 85 6.13 3.24 20.45
N TYR A 86 6.87 3.41 19.36
CA TYR A 86 7.62 4.63 19.01
C TYR A 86 6.88 5.53 18.01
N THR A 87 5.75 5.10 17.44
CA THR A 87 4.85 5.97 16.65
C THR A 87 3.78 6.56 17.58
N GLY A 88 4.21 7.46 18.46
CA GLY A 88 3.28 8.28 19.22
C GLY A 88 2.55 9.22 18.28
N LEU A 89 1.36 8.84 17.78
CA LEU A 89 0.29 9.75 17.34
C LEU A 89 -1.02 8.97 17.06
N ARG A 90 -1.98 9.19 17.96
CA ARG A 90 -3.45 9.02 17.84
C ARG A 90 -4.02 7.59 17.72
N SER A 91 -4.29 7.02 18.89
CA SER A 91 -5.60 6.45 19.18
C SER A 91 -6.70 7.52 18.94
N GLY A 92 -7.30 7.51 17.75
CA GLY A 92 -8.60 8.16 17.47
C GLY A 92 -9.75 7.38 18.13
N PRO A 93 -10.91 8.01 18.37
CA PRO A 93 -11.83 7.59 19.41
C PRO A 93 -12.45 6.23 19.11
N MET A 94 -12.37 5.32 20.08
CA MET A 94 -13.32 4.23 20.17
C MET A 94 -14.70 4.86 20.29
N ASN A 95 -15.53 4.70 19.25
CA ASN A 95 -16.97 4.85 19.35
C ASN A 95 -17.51 3.78 20.30
N GLY A 96 -17.36 4.04 21.61
CA GLY A 96 -18.05 3.36 22.68
C GLY A 96 -19.25 4.20 23.07
N ARG A 97 -20.42 3.80 22.56
CA ARG A 97 -21.76 4.26 22.95
C ARG A 97 -21.84 4.59 24.44
N LEU A 98 -22.29 5.80 24.75
CA LEU A 98 -23.03 6.10 25.98
C LEU A 98 -24.34 5.29 25.95
N LEU A 99 -24.45 4.34 26.88
CA LEU A 99 -25.69 3.95 27.56
C LEU A 99 -25.33 3.55 28.99
#